data_AF-A0A160KRY8-F1
#
_entry.id   AF-A0A160KRY8-F1
#
_cell.length_a   1.000
_cell.length_b   1.000
_cell.length_c   1.000
_cell.angle_alpha   90.00
_cell.angle_beta   90.00
_cell.angle_gamma   90.00
#
_symmetry.space_group_name_H-M   'P 1'
#
loop_
_entity.id
_entity.type
_entity.pdbx_description
1 polymer ?
#
loop_
_entity_poly.entity_id
_entity_poly.type
_entity_poly.pdbx_seq_one_letter_code
_entity_poly.pdbx_strand_id
1 'polypeptide(L)'
;MQTKDVFGISTDVRPGAYVDRGGLDEKVRKLLDRDKHIALRGSSKAGKSWLRQRILPDAIVVQCRYNHTVVDLYRLALNELGLSLEVRTTTNRGFEGSISGETEIGLSLIGKLRAKLGITASQSESVTSERYS
;
A
#
# COMPACT_ATOMS: atom_id res chain seq x y z
N MET A 1 -26.13 16.88 7.02
CA MET A 1 -26.02 15.47 6.60
C MET A 1 -27.11 15.21 5.57
N GLN A 2 -26.78 14.90 4.31
CA GLN A 2 -27.79 14.59 3.30
C GLN A 2 -28.17 13.10 3.37
N THR A 3 -29.44 12.76 3.19
CA THR A 3 -29.96 11.38 3.24
C THR A 3 -29.32 10.43 2.22
N LYS A 4 -28.75 10.99 1.15
CA LYS A 4 -28.03 10.27 0.10
C LYS A 4 -26.70 9.66 0.59
N ASP A 5 -26.11 10.25 1.64
CA ASP A 5 -24.84 9.79 2.23
C ASP A 5 -25.04 8.65 3.24
N VAL A 6 -26.27 8.21 3.46
CA VAL A 6 -26.62 7.21 4.47
C VAL A 6 -26.97 5.86 3.82
N PHE A 7 -27.45 5.88 2.58
CA PHE A 7 -27.79 4.68 1.82
C PHE A 7 -26.74 4.39 0.75
N GLY A 8 -25.85 3.44 1.05
CA GLY A 8 -24.82 2.96 0.13
C GLY A 8 -23.74 2.19 0.86
N ILE A 9 -23.30 1.07 0.29
CA ILE A 9 -22.11 0.33 0.73
C ILE A 9 -20.87 1.16 0.35
N SER A 10 -20.35 1.94 1.30
CA SER A 10 -19.07 2.62 1.17
C SER A 10 -18.02 1.92 2.03
N THR A 11 -16.81 1.83 1.51
CA THR A 11 -15.64 1.27 2.20
C THR A 11 -14.96 2.26 3.13
N ASP A 12 -15.33 3.54 3.07
CA ASP A 12 -14.76 4.59 3.90
C ASP A 12 -15.41 4.66 5.28
N VAL A 13 -14.61 4.98 6.29
CA VAL A 13 -15.08 5.16 7.66
C VAL A 13 -15.86 6.48 7.73
N ARG A 14 -17.18 6.40 7.66
CA ARG A 14 -18.05 7.58 7.81
C ARG A 14 -18.10 8.03 9.28
N PRO A 15 -18.16 9.34 9.55
CA PRO A 15 -18.35 9.86 10.91
C PRO A 15 -19.61 9.26 11.55
N GLY A 16 -19.46 8.61 12.71
CA GLY A 16 -20.57 7.98 13.44
C GLY A 16 -20.91 6.52 13.04
N ALA A 17 -20.29 5.97 11.99
CA ALA A 17 -20.56 4.59 11.55
C ALA A 17 -19.70 3.53 12.26
N TYR A 18 -18.65 3.96 12.97
CA TYR A 18 -17.74 3.08 13.72
C TYR A 18 -17.81 3.39 15.22
N VAL A 19 -17.95 2.34 16.02
CA VAL A 19 -17.92 2.40 17.49
C VAL A 19 -16.85 1.43 17.98
N ASP A 20 -15.97 1.91 18.86
CA ASP A 20 -14.96 1.06 19.50
C ASP A 20 -15.63 0.02 20.40
N ARG A 21 -15.19 -1.23 20.28
CA ARG A 21 -15.78 -2.40 20.92
C ARG A 21 -14.91 -2.83 22.11
N GLY A 22 -15.09 -2.14 23.24
CA GLY A 22 -14.40 -2.51 24.48
C GLY A 22 -12.89 -2.24 24.46
N GLY A 23 -12.50 -1.09 23.94
CA GLY A 23 -11.10 -0.64 23.90
C GLY A 23 -10.25 -1.43 22.90
N LEU A 24 -10.85 -1.92 21.82
CA LEU A 24 -10.15 -2.69 20.79
C LEU A 24 -9.12 -1.81 20.09
N ASP A 25 -9.48 -0.55 19.81
CA ASP A 25 -8.60 0.42 19.17
C ASP A 25 -7.28 0.57 19.95
N GLU A 26 -7.39 0.73 21.27
CA GLU A 26 -6.24 0.90 22.15
C GLU A 26 -5.39 -0.37 22.28
N LYS A 27 -6.02 -1.54 22.35
CA LYS A 27 -5.30 -2.82 22.40
C LYS A 27 -4.50 -3.05 21.11
N VAL A 28 -5.10 -2.76 19.96
CA VAL A 28 -4.42 -2.91 18.66
C VAL A 28 -3.27 -1.91 18.54
N ARG A 29 -3.45 -0.66 18.95
CA ARG A 29 -2.38 0.35 18.98
C ARG A 29 -1.16 -0.10 19.81
N LYS A 30 -1.40 -0.65 21.01
CA LYS A 30 -0.34 -1.21 21.86
C LYS A 30 0.38 -2.41 21.26
N LEU A 31 -0.31 -3.20 20.44
CA LEU A 31 0.30 -4.34 19.75
C LEU A 31 1.10 -3.89 18.52
N LEU A 32 0.67 -2.83 17.84
CA LEU A 32 1.36 -2.25 16.67
C LEU A 32 2.69 -1.58 17.05
N ASP A 33 2.83 -1.12 18.29
CA ASP A 33 4.09 -0.60 18.83
C ASP A 33 5.16 -1.69 19.04
N ARG A 34 4.81 -2.96 18.79
CA ARG A 34 5.72 -4.10 18.88
C ARG A 34 6.03 -4.59 17.47
N ASP A 35 7.26 -5.03 17.24
CA ASP A 35 7.71 -5.67 16.00
C ASP A 35 7.12 -7.09 15.83
N LYS A 36 5.80 -7.20 15.72
CA LYS A 36 5.06 -8.47 15.63
C LYS A 36 4.02 -8.41 14.53
N HIS A 37 3.84 -9.54 13.84
CA HIS A 37 2.75 -9.71 12.89
C HIS A 37 1.41 -9.90 13.62
N ILE A 38 0.40 -9.10 13.25
CA ILE A 38 -0.94 -9.16 13.84
C ILE A 38 -1.92 -9.69 12.79
N ALA A 39 -2.65 -10.75 13.13
CA ALA A 39 -3.73 -11.29 12.31
C ALA A 39 -5.10 -10.92 12.88
N LEU A 40 -5.85 -10.06 12.20
CA LEU A 40 -7.22 -9.70 12.58
C LEU A 40 -8.22 -10.74 12.06
N ARG A 41 -8.85 -11.48 12.97
CA ARG A 41 -9.85 -12.51 12.65
C ARG A 41 -11.25 -12.05 13.04
N GLY A 42 -12.26 -12.46 12.27
CA GLY A 42 -13.66 -12.15 12.56
C GLY A 42 -14.56 -12.37 11.35
N SER A 43 -15.88 -12.39 11.57
CA SER A 43 -16.88 -12.59 10.52
C SER A 43 -16.82 -11.53 9.42
N SER A 44 -17.33 -11.86 8.23
CA SER A 44 -17.51 -10.87 7.17
C SER A 44 -18.34 -9.69 7.69
N LYS A 45 -18.02 -8.47 7.25
CA LYS A 45 -18.67 -7.21 7.70
C LYS A 45 -18.52 -6.88 9.19
N ALA A 46 -17.63 -7.54 9.93
CA ALA A 46 -17.33 -7.19 11.32
C ALA A 46 -16.61 -5.84 11.52
N GLY A 47 -16.32 -5.07 10.46
CA GLY A 47 -15.64 -3.78 10.56
C GLY A 47 -14.10 -3.85 10.62
N LYS A 48 -13.48 -4.98 10.24
CA LYS A 48 -12.01 -5.15 10.27
C LYS A 48 -11.26 -4.11 9.43
N SER A 49 -11.77 -3.82 8.22
CA SER A 49 -11.16 -2.82 7.34
C SER A 49 -11.27 -1.41 7.91
N TRP A 50 -12.41 -1.09 8.55
CA TRP A 50 -12.63 0.19 9.23
C TRP A 50 -11.74 0.38 10.45
N LEU A 51 -11.56 -0.67 11.27
CA LEU A 51 -10.60 -0.69 12.37
C LEU A 51 -9.19 -0.35 11.87
N ARG A 52 -8.75 -1.01 10.78
CA ARG A 52 -7.44 -0.74 10.18
C ARG A 52 -7.33 0.71 9.69
N GLN A 53 -8.28 1.20 8.89
CA GLN A 53 -8.28 2.58 8.37
C GLN A 53 -8.23 3.63 9.49
N ARG A 54 -8.86 3.36 10.64
CA ARG A 54 -8.90 4.27 11.78
C ARG A 54 -7.60 4.31 12.57
N ILE A 55 -6.93 3.18 12.74
CA ILE A 55 -5.69 3.07 13.54
C ILE A 55 -4.44 3.33 12.69
N LEU A 56 -4.49 2.95 11.42
CA LEU A 56 -3.38 3.00 10.46
C LEU A 56 -3.86 3.70 9.17
N PRO A 57 -4.04 5.03 9.19
CA PRO A 57 -4.48 5.77 8.00
C PRO A 57 -3.45 5.73 6.87
N ASP A 58 -2.15 5.80 7.20
CA ASP A 58 -1.05 5.90 6.25
C ASP A 58 -0.40 4.53 5.93
N ALA A 59 -1.19 3.45 6.00
CA ALA A 59 -0.67 2.10 5.78
C ALA A 59 -0.56 1.76 4.29
N ILE A 60 0.49 1.03 3.91
CA ILE A 60 0.54 0.34 2.61
C ILE A 60 -0.51 -0.76 2.59
N VAL A 61 -1.45 -0.67 1.65
CA VAL A 61 -2.57 -1.62 1.54
C VAL A 61 -2.37 -2.55 0.35
N VAL A 62 -2.03 -3.81 0.64
CA VAL A 62 -1.98 -4.84 -0.39
C VAL A 62 -3.21 -5.74 -0.29
N GLN A 63 -4.01 -5.80 -1.36
CA GLN A 63 -5.12 -6.75 -1.46
C GLN A 63 -4.63 -8.07 -2.04
N CYS A 64 -4.67 -9.13 -1.23
CA CYS A 64 -4.46 -10.49 -1.72
C CYS A 64 -5.69 -10.94 -2.51
N ARG A 65 -5.52 -11.28 -3.80
CA ARG A 65 -6.55 -11.90 -4.62
C ARG A 65 -6.16 -13.34 -4.95
N TYR A 66 -7.15 -14.11 -5.38
CA TYR A 66 -6.92 -15.46 -5.91
C TYR A 66 -5.93 -15.38 -7.09
N ASN A 67 -4.97 -16.32 -7.14
CA ASN A 67 -3.87 -16.39 -8.11
C ASN A 67 -2.73 -15.35 -7.96
N HIS A 68 -2.66 -14.53 -6.91
CA HIS A 68 -1.48 -13.70 -6.70
C HIS A 68 -0.27 -14.56 -6.30
N THR A 69 0.85 -14.39 -7.01
CA THR A 69 2.13 -14.95 -6.58
C THR A 69 2.78 -14.05 -5.53
N VAL A 70 3.81 -14.56 -4.84
CA VAL A 70 4.61 -13.76 -3.89
C VAL A 70 5.23 -12.54 -4.58
N VAL A 71 5.68 -12.68 -5.83
CA VAL A 71 6.25 -11.57 -6.61
C VAL A 71 5.19 -10.50 -6.87
N ASP A 72 3.95 -10.89 -7.15
CA ASP A 72 2.86 -9.94 -7.38
C ASP A 72 2.50 -9.16 -6.11
N LEU A 73 2.55 -9.80 -4.94
CA LEU A 73 2.36 -9.10 -3.66
C LEU A 73 3.44 -8.03 -3.43
N TYR A 74 4.70 -8.33 -3.74
CA TYR A 74 5.79 -7.35 -3.65
C TYR A 74 5.64 -6.22 -4.67
N ARG A 75 5.24 -6.52 -5.91
CA ARG A 75 4.94 -5.49 -6.91
C ARG A 75 3.84 -4.55 -6.44
N LEU A 76 2.75 -5.10 -5.90
CA LEU A 76 1.65 -4.30 -5.36
C LEU A 76 2.09 -3.41 -4.20
N ALA A 77 2.93 -3.94 -3.28
CA ALA A 77 3.46 -3.16 -2.18
C ALA A 77 4.38 -2.02 -2.64
N LEU A 78 5.24 -2.27 -3.64
CA LEU A 78 6.14 -1.27 -4.20
C LEU A 78 5.37 -0.21 -5.01
N ASN A 79 4.36 -0.61 -5.77
CA ASN A 79 3.51 0.31 -6.50
C ASN A 79 2.80 1.30 -5.58
N GLU A 80 2.33 0.84 -4.41
CA GLU A 80 1.71 1.72 -3.40
C GLU A 80 2.71 2.70 -2.77
N LEU A 81 4.01 2.36 -2.80
CA LEU A 81 5.11 3.27 -2.45
C LEU A 81 5.51 4.19 -3.62
N GLY A 82 4.81 4.13 -4.75
CA GLY A 82 5.09 4.90 -5.96
C GLY A 82 6.30 4.40 -6.75
N LEU A 83 6.63 3.11 -6.63
CA LEU A 83 7.69 2.42 -7.36
C LEU A 83 7.09 1.39 -8.31
N SER A 84 7.41 1.49 -9.60
CA SER A 84 7.07 0.47 -10.58
C SER A 84 8.23 -0.49 -10.77
N LEU A 85 7.98 -1.79 -10.50
CA LEU A 85 8.96 -2.86 -10.67
C LEU A 85 8.66 -3.66 -11.95
N GLU A 86 9.43 -3.42 -13.02
CA GLU A 86 9.43 -4.28 -14.20
C GLU A 86 10.46 -5.40 -14.04
N VAL A 87 9.99 -6.62 -13.74
CA VAL A 87 10.81 -7.83 -13.76
C VAL A 87 10.67 -8.48 -15.13
N ARG A 88 11.69 -8.40 -15.97
CA ARG A 88 11.79 -9.20 -17.20
C ARG A 88 12.61 -10.45 -16.89
N THR A 89 11.97 -11.61 -16.92
CA THR A 89 12.68 -12.89 -16.76
C THR A 89 13.23 -13.30 -18.12
N THR A 90 14.45 -12.86 -18.46
CA THR A 90 15.16 -13.36 -19.64
C THR A 90 15.77 -14.71 -19.32
N THR A 91 15.41 -15.73 -20.09
CA THR A 91 15.90 -17.12 -20.02
C THR A 91 17.37 -17.25 -20.42
N ASN A 92 18.28 -16.45 -19.84
CA ASN A 92 19.72 -16.67 -19.96
C ASN A 92 20.48 -15.98 -18.82
N ARG A 93 20.62 -16.66 -17.68
CA ARG A 93 21.61 -16.44 -16.58
C ARG A 93 21.93 -15.01 -16.10
N GLY A 94 21.11 -14.00 -16.40
CA GLY A 94 21.22 -12.64 -15.91
C GLY A 94 19.88 -12.15 -15.39
N PHE A 95 19.82 -11.75 -14.12
CA PHE A 95 18.68 -11.05 -13.55
C PHE A 95 18.81 -9.57 -13.94
N GLU A 96 18.13 -9.17 -15.01
CA GLU A 96 18.04 -7.78 -15.45
C GLU A 96 16.66 -7.23 -15.08
N GLY A 97 16.59 -6.52 -13.96
CA GLY A 97 15.37 -5.88 -13.46
C GLY A 97 15.49 -4.37 -13.56
N SER A 98 14.44 -3.70 -14.08
CA SER A 98 14.38 -2.24 -14.14
C SER A 98 13.39 -1.74 -13.08
N ILE A 99 13.81 -0.75 -12.29
CA ILE A 99 12.99 -0.09 -11.27
C ILE A 99 12.81 1.36 -11.68
N SER A 100 11.57 1.80 -11.83
CA SER A 100 11.20 3.19 -12.08
C SER A 100 10.31 3.71 -10.94
N GLY A 101 10.29 5.03 -10.75
CA GLY A 101 9.52 5.67 -9.69
C GLY A 101 9.06 7.04 -10.15
N GLU A 102 7.78 7.33 -9.90
CA GLU A 102 7.11 8.53 -10.43
C GLU A 102 6.82 9.56 -9.33
N THR A 103 6.88 9.13 -8.06
CA THR A 103 6.64 9.98 -6.89
C THR A 103 7.95 10.43 -6.24
N GLU A 104 7.93 11.54 -5.49
CA GLU A 104 9.10 12.01 -4.74
C GLU A 104 9.65 10.94 -3.77
N ILE A 105 8.75 10.19 -3.13
CA ILE A 105 9.08 9.07 -2.24
C ILE A 105 9.76 7.95 -3.04
N GLY A 106 9.19 7.58 -4.19
CA GLY A 106 9.75 6.57 -5.08
C GLY A 106 11.14 6.94 -5.61
N LEU A 107 11.32 8.18 -6.07
CA LEU A 107 12.61 8.69 -6.55
C LEU A 107 13.67 8.69 -5.43
N SER A 108 13.31 9.10 -4.21
CA SER A 108 14.19 9.05 -3.04
C SER A 108 14.61 7.62 -2.69
N LEU A 109 13.69 6.67 -2.76
CA LEU A 109 13.97 5.25 -2.51
C LEU A 109 14.90 4.65 -3.57
N ILE A 110 14.68 4.97 -4.85
CA ILE A 110 15.55 4.55 -5.96
C ILE A 110 16.96 5.13 -5.78
N GLY A 111 17.08 6.40 -5.42
CA GLY A 111 18.37 7.04 -5.15
C GLY A 111 19.16 6.32 -4.05
N LYS A 112 18.50 6.01 -2.93
CA LYS A 112 19.11 5.23 -1.83
C LYS A 112 19.49 3.81 -2.25
N LEU A 113 18.67 3.17 -3.08
CA LEU A 113 18.92 1.83 -3.58
C LEU A 113 20.15 1.78 -4.50
N ARG A 114 20.25 2.73 -5.45
CA ARG A 114 21.41 2.89 -6.33
C ARG A 114 22.70 3.05 -5.53
N ALA A 115 22.68 3.93 -4.52
CA ALA A 115 23.84 4.19 -3.68
C ALA A 115 24.33 2.95 -2.90
N LYS A 116 23.40 2.06 -2.49
CA LYS A 116 23.75 0.85 -1.73
C LYS A 116 24.15 -0.35 -2.59
N LEU A 117 23.56 -0.51 -3.77
CA LEU A 117 23.67 -1.74 -4.55
C LEU A 117 24.40 -1.59 -5.89
N GLY A 118 24.73 -0.36 -6.33
CA GLY A 118 25.47 -0.13 -7.57
C GLY A 118 24.71 -0.58 -8.84
N ILE A 119 23.39 -0.75 -8.75
CA ILE A 119 22.54 -1.23 -9.84
C ILE A 119 22.21 -0.06 -10.80
N THR A 120 22.38 -0.30 -12.10
CA THR A 120 21.94 0.60 -13.17
C THR A 120 20.42 0.52 -13.32
N ALA A 121 19.68 1.39 -12.64
CA ALA A 121 18.25 1.57 -12.92
C ALA A 121 18.06 2.55 -14.09
N SER A 122 17.07 2.31 -14.94
CA SER A 122 16.70 3.19 -16.05
C SER A 122 15.79 4.30 -15.49
N GLN A 123 16.23 5.55 -15.57
CA GLN A 123 15.43 6.71 -15.22
C GLN A 123 14.55 7.07 -16.42
N SER A 124 13.25 6.76 -16.36
CA SER A 124 12.26 7.35 -17.26
C SER A 124 11.52 8.44 -16.50
N GLU A 125 11.98 9.69 -16.64
CA GLU A 125 11.20 10.87 -16.28
C GLU A 125 10.09 11.04 -17.31
N SER A 126 8.84 10.82 -16.91
CA SER A 126 7.69 11.45 -17.57
C SER A 126 7.11 12.49 -16.62
N VAL A 127 7.76 13.66 -16.61
CA VAL A 127 7.16 14.89 -16.08
C VAL A 127 6.08 15.32 -17.08
N THR A 128 4.85 14.85 -16.90
CA THR A 128 3.70 15.48 -17.56
C THR A 128 3.33 16.71 -16.76
N SER A 129 4.01 17.82 -17.06
CA SER A 129 3.53 19.14 -16.73
C SER A 129 2.35 19.47 -17.64
N GLU A 130 1.12 19.33 -17.17
CA GLU A 130 -0.01 20.04 -17.75
C GLU A 130 -0.27 21.31 -16.94
N ARG A 131 0.41 22.38 -17.36
CA ARG A 131 -0.12 23.74 -17.27
C ARG A 131 -1.10 23.93 -18.43
N TYR A 132 -2.36 24.24 -18.13
CA TYR A 132 -3.23 25.02 -19.01
C TYR A 132 -4.32 25.66 -18.13
N SER A 133 -4.17 26.95 -17.81
CA SER A 133 -4.90 28.11 -18.36
C SER A 133 -6.30 28.28 -17.79
#